data_AF-A0A2E7MXT7-F1
#
_entry.id   AF-A0A2E7MXT7-F1
#
_cell.length_a   1.000
_cell.length_b   1.000
_cell.length_c   1.000
_cell.angle_alpha   90.00
_cell.angle_beta   90.00
_cell.angle_gamma   90.00
#
_symmetry.space_group_name_H-M   'P 1'
#
loop_
_entity.id
_entity.type
_entity.pdbx_description
1 polymer ?
#
loop_
_entity_poly.entity_id
_entity_poly.type
_entity_poly.pdbx_seq_one_letter_code
_entity_poly.pdbx_strand_id
1 'polypeptide(L)'
;MCNDVTQAVAAIRRLESSDQINEVIEAIRLQQTWVAKNAARSIRVGTVVTFEGRRGRTVTGEVLKVNQKTIVVQDQATQAKWKVTASMVSPV
;
A
#
# COMPACT_ATOMS: atom_id res chain seq x y z
N MET A 1 25.99 7.72 7.39
CA MET A 1 24.61 7.75 6.86
C MET A 1 23.68 7.95 8.03
N CYS A 2 22.87 9.01 8.02
CA CYS A 2 21.88 9.17 9.07
C CYS A 2 20.67 8.30 8.73
N ASN A 3 20.16 7.57 9.71
CA ASN A 3 18.93 6.83 9.55
C ASN A 3 17.77 7.83 9.70
N ASP A 4 17.07 8.16 8.61
CA ASP A 4 15.96 9.13 8.60
C ASP A 4 14.87 8.77 9.63
N VAL A 5 14.66 7.47 9.85
CA VAL A 5 13.76 6.96 10.89
C VAL A 5 14.22 7.37 12.28
N THR A 6 15.53 7.29 12.56
CA THR A 6 16.09 7.70 13.85
C THR A 6 15.96 9.20 14.07
N GLN A 7 16.08 10.03 13.03
CA GLN A 7 15.84 11.48 13.13
C GLN A 7 14.36 11.78 13.41
N ALA A 8 13.44 11.14 12.71
CA ALA A 8 12.00 11.32 12.91
C ALA A 8 11.59 10.94 14.34
N VAL A 9 12.09 9.81 14.86
CA VAL A 9 11.83 9.38 16.24
C VAL A 9 12.40 10.38 17.26
N ALA A 10 13.59 10.93 17.01
CA ALA A 10 14.16 11.96 17.88
C ALA A 10 13.35 13.26 17.87
N ALA A 11 12.79 13.66 16.72
CA ALA A 11 11.93 14.83 16.60
C ALA A 11 10.59 14.64 17.35
N ILE A 12 9.96 13.46 17.23
CA ILE A 12 8.72 13.13 17.96
C ILE A 12 8.92 13.21 19.48
N ARG A 13 10.10 12.80 19.98
CA ARG A 13 10.41 12.86 21.42
C ARG A 13 10.57 14.29 21.97
N ARG A 14 10.72 15.29 21.12
CA ARG A 14 10.83 16.71 21.51
C ARG A 14 9.49 17.44 21.55
N LEU A 15 8.39 16.77 21.20
CA LEU A 15 7.06 17.36 21.24
C LEU A 15 6.60 17.49 22.69
N GLU A 16 6.09 18.67 23.07
CA GLU A 16 5.77 19.01 24.46
C GLU A 16 4.26 19.12 24.71
N SER A 17 3.45 19.24 23.66
CA SER A 17 1.99 19.38 23.76
C SER A 17 1.24 18.33 22.95
N SER A 18 0.05 17.94 23.44
CA SER A 18 -0.89 17.05 22.76
C SER A 18 -1.29 17.57 21.37
N ASP A 19 -1.38 18.88 21.18
CA ASP A 19 -1.75 19.49 19.89
C ASP A 19 -0.69 19.22 18.82
N GLN A 20 0.59 19.39 19.18
CA GLN A 20 1.71 19.09 18.28
C GLN A 20 1.76 17.61 17.91
N ILE A 21 1.43 16.72 18.86
CA ILE A 21 1.34 15.28 18.60
C ILE A 21 0.22 14.99 17.59
N ASN A 22 -0.94 15.63 17.74
CA ASN A 22 -2.07 15.45 16.82
C ASN A 22 -1.73 15.94 15.41
N GLU A 23 -1.04 17.08 15.25
CA GLU A 23 -0.57 17.56 13.95
C GLU A 23 0.35 16.56 13.25
N VAL A 24 1.29 15.96 14.00
CA VAL A 24 2.19 14.92 13.46
C VAL A 24 1.41 13.67 13.07
N ILE A 25 0.40 13.27 13.86
CA ILE A 25 -0.46 12.13 13.51
C ILE A 25 -1.21 12.40 12.20
N GLU A 26 -1.76 13.59 12.00
CA GLU A 26 -2.41 13.98 10.75
C GLU A 26 -1.43 13.92 9.57
N ALA A 27 -0.23 14.46 9.73
CA ALA A 27 0.82 14.38 8.71
C ALA A 27 1.17 12.91 8.36
N ILE A 28 1.27 12.02 9.36
CA ILE A 28 1.51 10.59 9.13
C ILE A 28 0.34 9.96 8.36
N ARG A 29 -0.91 10.25 8.72
CA ARG A 29 -2.09 9.73 8.01
C ARG A 29 -2.11 10.18 6.55
N LEU A 30 -1.78 11.44 6.29
CA LEU A 30 -1.63 11.98 4.94
C LEU A 30 -0.51 11.25 4.16
N GLN A 31 0.64 11.03 4.80
CA GLN A 31 1.75 10.31 4.19
C GLN A 31 1.40 8.86 3.87
N GLN A 32 0.72 8.14 4.77
CA GLN A 32 0.23 6.78 4.53
C GLN A 32 -0.73 6.76 3.33
N THR A 33 -1.63 7.74 3.24
CA THR A 33 -2.56 7.88 2.11
C THR A 33 -1.81 8.11 0.80
N TRP A 34 -0.76 8.94 0.80
CA TRP A 34 0.06 9.20 -0.36
C TRP A 34 0.83 7.96 -0.82
N VAL A 35 1.45 7.23 0.12
CA VAL A 35 2.16 5.97 -0.17
C VAL A 35 1.22 4.96 -0.79
N ALA A 36 0.03 4.75 -0.22
CA ALA A 36 -0.97 3.84 -0.77
C ALA A 36 -1.42 4.24 -2.19
N LYS A 37 -1.62 5.55 -2.44
CA LYS A 37 -1.97 6.06 -3.77
C LYS A 37 -0.85 5.86 -4.78
N ASN A 38 0.40 6.04 -4.38
CA ASN A 38 1.54 5.84 -5.26
C ASN A 38 1.77 4.37 -5.61
N ALA A 39 1.64 3.48 -4.63
CA ALA A 39 1.66 2.03 -4.87
C ALA A 39 0.53 1.61 -5.83
N ALA A 40 -0.67 2.16 -5.67
CA ALA A 40 -1.77 1.90 -6.60
C ALA A 40 -1.52 2.44 -8.02
N ARG A 41 -0.77 3.55 -8.17
CA ARG A 41 -0.43 4.17 -9.47
C ARG A 41 0.68 3.44 -10.22
N SER A 42 1.59 2.74 -9.53
CA SER A 42 2.63 1.96 -10.18
C SER A 42 2.09 0.68 -10.82
N ILE A 43 0.91 0.21 -10.40
CA ILE A 43 0.24 -0.96 -10.96
C ILE A 43 -0.32 -0.64 -12.34
N ARG A 44 0.18 -1.34 -13.37
CA ARG A 44 -0.31 -1.27 -14.75
C ARG A 44 -0.87 -2.63 -15.18
N VAL A 45 -1.63 -2.64 -16.27
CA VAL A 45 -2.01 -3.89 -16.94
C VAL A 45 -0.72 -4.62 -17.34
N GLY A 46 -0.66 -5.93 -17.06
CA GLY A 46 0.52 -6.77 -17.26
C GLY A 46 1.49 -6.85 -16.07
N THR A 47 1.29 -6.05 -15.01
CA THR A 47 2.11 -6.17 -13.79
C THR A 47 1.74 -7.45 -13.04
N VAL A 48 2.74 -8.18 -12.55
CA VAL A 48 2.51 -9.30 -11.63
C VAL A 48 2.36 -8.74 -10.22
N VAL A 49 1.26 -9.12 -9.56
CA VAL A 49 0.93 -8.67 -8.21
C VAL A 49 0.62 -9.87 -7.33
N THR A 50 0.92 -9.72 -6.05
CA THR A 50 0.57 -10.67 -5.01
C THR A 50 -0.40 -10.02 -4.03
N PHE A 51 -1.41 -10.79 -3.61
CA PHE A 51 -2.38 -10.37 -2.61
C PHE A 51 -2.84 -11.54 -1.75
N GLU A 52 -3.37 -11.25 -0.57
CA GLU A 52 -4.06 -12.24 0.24
C GLU A 52 -5.49 -12.45 -0.28
N GLY A 53 -5.75 -13.65 -0.78
CA GLY A 53 -7.06 -14.11 -1.20
C GLY A 53 -7.91 -14.61 -0.02
N ARG A 54 -9.05 -15.23 -0.36
CA ARG A 54 -9.95 -15.80 0.65
C ARG A 54 -9.23 -16.89 1.45
N ARG A 55 -9.49 -16.93 2.77
CA ARG A 55 -8.93 -17.92 3.73
C ARG A 55 -7.41 -17.77 3.96
N GLY A 56 -6.85 -16.58 3.80
CA GLY A 56 -5.44 -16.30 4.06
C GLY A 56 -4.48 -16.92 3.03
N ARG A 57 -4.99 -17.31 1.87
CA ARG A 57 -4.15 -17.85 0.79
C ARG A 57 -3.54 -16.70 0.01
N THR A 58 -2.22 -16.59 -0.01
CA THR A 58 -1.51 -15.67 -0.91
C THR A 58 -1.70 -16.13 -2.36
N VAL A 59 -2.22 -15.24 -3.20
CA VAL A 59 -2.46 -15.45 -4.63
C VAL A 59 -1.53 -14.51 -5.40
N THR A 60 -0.84 -15.06 -6.40
CA THR A 60 0.01 -14.31 -7.32
C THR A 60 -0.60 -14.37 -8.70
N GLY A 61 -0.72 -13.22 -9.35
CA GLY A 61 -1.38 -13.15 -10.65
C GLY A 61 -1.05 -11.89 -11.42
N GLU A 62 -1.45 -11.88 -12.69
CA GLU A 62 -1.22 -10.76 -13.60
C GLU A 62 -2.43 -9.82 -13.63
N VAL A 63 -2.17 -8.52 -13.66
CA VAL A 63 -3.22 -7.50 -13.74
C VAL A 63 -3.78 -7.42 -15.16
N LEU A 64 -5.04 -7.80 -15.34
CA LEU A 64 -5.74 -7.70 -16.62
C LEU A 64 -6.40 -6.33 -16.85
N LYS A 65 -6.86 -5.69 -15.78
CA LYS A 65 -7.58 -4.42 -15.86
C LYS A 65 -7.37 -3.60 -14.60
N VAL A 66 -7.07 -2.31 -14.78
CA VAL A 66 -6.99 -1.34 -13.69
C VAL A 66 -8.22 -0.43 -13.75
N ASN A 67 -9.02 -0.41 -12.68
CA ASN A 67 -10.06 0.60 -12.45
C ASN A 67 -9.57 1.58 -11.38
N GLN A 68 -10.30 2.68 -11.17
CA GLN A 68 -9.90 3.75 -10.25
C GLN A 68 -9.58 3.27 -8.81
N LYS A 69 -10.28 2.25 -8.30
CA LYS A 69 -10.10 1.73 -6.92
C LYS A 69 -9.77 0.23 -6.86
N THR A 70 -10.05 -0.50 -7.93
CA THR A 70 -9.97 -1.96 -7.95
C THR A 70 -9.27 -2.41 -9.20
N ILE A 71 -8.53 -3.50 -9.09
CA ILE A 71 -7.89 -4.14 -10.21
C ILE A 71 -8.48 -5.54 -10.40
N VAL A 72 -8.46 -6.02 -11.64
CA VAL A 72 -8.79 -7.39 -11.98
C VAL A 72 -7.48 -8.13 -12.19
N VAL A 73 -7.22 -9.13 -11.35
CA VAL A 73 -6.03 -9.97 -11.38
C VAL A 73 -6.44 -11.35 -11.85
N GLN A 74 -5.67 -11.94 -12.76
CA GLN A 74 -5.81 -13.34 -13.15
C GLN A 74 -4.76 -14.16 -12.43
N ASP A 75 -5.20 -15.09 -11.57
CA ASP A 75 -4.33 -16.04 -10.90
C ASP A 75 -3.65 -16.93 -11.95
N GLN A 76 -2.32 -17.02 -11.91
CA GLN A 76 -1.57 -17.85 -12.85
C GLN A 76 -1.85 -19.35 -12.65
N ALA A 77 -2.09 -19.79 -11.41
CA ALA A 77 -2.27 -21.19 -11.07
C ALA A 77 -3.66 -21.72 -11.41
N THR A 78 -4.70 -20.94 -11.11
CA THR A 78 -6.11 -21.37 -11.28
C THR A 78 -6.82 -20.71 -12.46
N GLN A 79 -6.19 -19.73 -13.12
CA GLN A 79 -6.79 -18.89 -14.16
C GLN A 79 -8.04 -18.13 -13.68
N ALA A 80 -8.32 -18.13 -12.36
CA ALA A 80 -9.45 -17.44 -11.77
C ALA A 80 -9.23 -15.92 -11.78
N LYS A 81 -10.29 -15.16 -12.05
CA LYS A 81 -10.27 -13.71 -12.04
C LYS A 81 -10.71 -13.17 -10.68
N TRP A 82 -9.87 -12.33 -10.11
CA TRP A 82 -10.08 -11.72 -8.80
C TRP A 82 -10.22 -10.21 -8.94
N LYS A 83 -11.24 -9.64 -8.31
CA LYS A 83 -11.38 -8.20 -8.16
C LYS A 83 -10.84 -7.80 -6.80
N VAL A 84 -9.72 -7.08 -6.77
CA VAL A 84 -8.99 -6.75 -5.55
C VAL A 84 -8.81 -5.24 -5.44
N THR A 85 -8.86 -4.70 -4.22
CA THR A 85 -8.59 -3.28 -3.98
C THR A 85 -7.12 -2.99 -4.22
N ALA A 86 -6.81 -1.92 -4.95
CA ALA A 86 -5.43 -1.60 -5.33
C ALA A 86 -4.49 -1.33 -4.14
N SER A 87 -5.01 -1.06 -2.95
CA SER A 87 -4.21 -0.91 -1.72
C SER A 87 -3.87 -2.24 -1.03
N MET A 88 -4.48 -3.35 -1.44
CA MET A 88 -4.28 -4.70 -0.85
C MET A 88 -3.37 -5.58 -1.70
N VAL A 89 -2.81 -5.04 -2.79
CA VAL A 89 -1.91 -5.73 -3.70
C VAL A 89 -0.52 -5.15 -3.56
N SER A 90 0.45 -6.05 -3.54
CA SER A 90 1.86 -5.69 -3.61
C SER A 90 2.40 -6.12 -4.98
N PRO A 91 3.04 -5.21 -5.74
CA PRO A 91 3.78 -5.62 -6.93
C PRO A 91 4.91 -6.57 -6.52
N VAL A 92 5.15 -7.59 -7.35
CA VAL A 92 6.25 -8.56 -7.19
C VAL A 92 7.51 -8.05 -7.88
#